data_AF-A0A1J5J489-F1
#
_entry.id   AF-A0A1J5J489-F1
#
_cell.length_a   1.000
_cell.length_b   1.000
_cell.length_c   1.000
_cell.angle_alpha   90.00
_cell.angle_beta   90.00
_cell.angle_gamma   90.00
#
_symmetry.space_group_name_H-M   'P 1'
#
loop_
_entity.id
_entity.type
_entity.pdbx_description
1 polymer ?
#
loop_
_entity_poly.entity_id
_entity_poly.type
_entity_poly.pdbx_seq_one_letter_code
_entity_poly.pdbx_strand_id
1 'polypeptide(L)'
;MNKYFDIRFMLLAGALSIASFAGSAYAATAPLAANTSFIVTLEKFLSNGTVSAVSSTTVISDANGKIAFTFSNVPTCPTSNFLSIKVTTAADTATVVRRSFAPAPPANATNGLGANGVSTKQGEAMVTMGALIGSDDPLAVLFGLMFTRTDVLTPTDISSIGTIGQEAVINGMEPDMLANGVTAAQLTTFKQKLVCANTGKKDLSHFTSLFKSAVDTPAQAQADMAKAAGLLGDIVIDAAEAAGIDLDVFLAAFDTAGDKVNTGAGAAAMAAMSASVRNSMMQSVNSFSTRIGVQKVQARYASMLNTLGVSGTAVTRFNTAVAALGTAMAAIDTTYAKYFDDPVNWPMTPAIRTAIDNAYQAAFGTFQTSIASTNPEITQMQTNIATGLGNVVTQGQLAASGVGSYWDFNGNQVNWPIPQTGATNFVASALAAGGSLSYSRSSIPIPANLIWMGSCAGGAGGPFFDKNSCQGGGGVWTAARSTFPGVPTSFAALQGIQEDLQIAEFTRFGVYTGTETAAQRNAAKIAFKTNVANIIASVGGTTDGTTAFTTAQKRAIVLSQQQPSIR
;
A
#
# COMPACT_ATOMS: atom_id res chain seq x y z
N MET A 1 -27.95 8.28 22.29
CA MET A 1 -26.70 8.85 21.76
C MET A 1 -26.06 7.99 20.65
N ASN A 2 -26.40 6.70 20.51
CA ASN A 2 -25.89 5.80 19.45
C ASN A 2 -26.77 5.58 18.20
N LYS A 3 -27.73 6.46 17.88
CA LYS A 3 -28.66 6.23 16.75
C LYS A 3 -28.29 6.90 15.41
N TYR A 4 -27.18 7.64 15.34
CA TYR A 4 -26.83 8.47 14.17
C TYR A 4 -25.60 8.02 13.38
N PHE A 5 -25.00 6.87 13.71
CA PHE A 5 -23.80 6.38 13.01
C PHE A 5 -23.98 4.93 12.59
N ASP A 6 -24.79 4.74 11.55
CA ASP A 6 -24.87 3.50 10.79
C ASP A 6 -23.99 3.69 9.54
N ILE A 7 -22.71 3.33 9.65
CA ILE A 7 -21.73 3.45 8.56
C ILE A 7 -22.00 2.28 7.60
N ARG A 8 -22.88 2.49 6.62
CA ARG A 8 -23.18 1.49 5.59
C ARG A 8 -22.22 1.62 4.42
N PHE A 9 -21.23 0.72 4.33
CA PHE A 9 -20.53 0.41 3.09
C PHE A 9 -20.33 -1.11 2.94
N MET A 10 -20.60 -1.62 1.74
CA MET A 10 -20.66 -3.05 1.42
C MET A 10 -19.38 -3.81 1.82
N LEU A 11 -19.51 -4.71 2.79
CA LEU A 11 -18.57 -5.79 3.09
C LEU A 11 -19.34 -7.11 2.95
N LEU A 12 -19.11 -7.84 1.85
CA LEU A 12 -19.56 -9.22 1.73
C LEU A 12 -18.69 -10.08 2.68
N ALA A 13 -19.17 -10.29 3.90
CA ALA A 13 -18.62 -11.29 4.81
C ALA A 13 -19.10 -12.68 4.35
N GLY A 14 -18.43 -13.25 3.36
CA GLY A 14 -18.58 -14.66 3.02
C GLY A 14 -17.69 -15.50 3.92
N ALA A 15 -18.28 -16.26 4.85
CA ALA A 15 -17.58 -17.34 5.53
C ALA A 15 -17.09 -18.33 4.46
N LEU A 16 -15.78 -18.41 4.24
CA LEU A 16 -15.21 -19.35 3.28
C LEU A 16 -14.23 -20.29 3.96
N SER A 17 -14.52 -21.57 3.80
CA SER A 17 -13.62 -22.69 4.05
C SER A 17 -12.32 -22.47 3.27
N ILE A 18 -11.20 -22.43 4.00
CA ILE A 18 -9.87 -22.56 3.43
C ILE A 18 -9.82 -23.97 2.83
N ALA A 19 -10.12 -24.09 1.53
CA ALA A 19 -9.83 -25.31 0.80
C ALA A 19 -8.31 -25.48 0.88
N SER A 20 -7.88 -26.51 1.60
CA SER A 20 -6.50 -26.96 1.66
C SER A 20 -6.07 -27.38 0.25
N PHE A 21 -5.57 -26.43 -0.53
CA PHE A 21 -4.94 -26.71 -1.80
C PHE A 21 -3.62 -27.42 -1.49
N ALA A 22 -3.60 -28.74 -1.72
CA ALA A 22 -2.38 -29.52 -1.71
C ALA A 22 -1.37 -28.84 -2.65
N GLY A 23 -0.22 -28.45 -2.09
CA GLY A 23 0.87 -27.85 -2.84
C GLY A 23 1.44 -28.86 -3.82
N SER A 24 1.06 -28.75 -5.09
CA SER A 24 1.77 -29.44 -6.16
C SER A 24 3.13 -28.80 -6.35
N ALA A 25 4.19 -29.62 -6.34
CA ALA A 25 5.55 -29.19 -6.55
C ALA A 25 5.68 -28.43 -7.87
N TYR A 26 6.38 -27.30 -7.80
CA TYR A 26 6.77 -26.48 -8.94
C TYR A 26 7.52 -27.31 -9.98
N ALA A 27 7.29 -27.04 -11.27
CA ALA A 27 8.22 -27.48 -12.30
C ALA A 27 9.50 -26.63 -12.15
N ALA A 28 10.55 -27.21 -11.58
CA ALA A 28 11.84 -26.55 -11.50
C ALA A 28 12.29 -26.12 -12.91
N THR A 29 12.84 -24.91 -13.05
CA THR A 29 13.42 -24.47 -14.32
C THR A 29 14.40 -25.53 -14.80
N ALA A 30 14.36 -25.88 -16.10
CA ALA A 30 15.29 -26.83 -16.67
C ALA A 30 16.75 -26.45 -16.31
N PRO A 31 17.55 -27.37 -15.75
CA PRO A 31 18.95 -27.07 -15.41
C PRO A 31 19.75 -26.72 -16.66
N LEU A 32 20.92 -26.10 -16.49
CA LEU A 32 21.87 -26.00 -17.60
C LEU A 32 22.35 -27.41 -17.99
N ALA A 33 22.85 -27.56 -19.22
CA ALA A 33 23.51 -28.80 -19.62
C ALA A 33 24.63 -29.14 -18.61
N ALA A 34 24.58 -30.35 -18.05
CA ALA A 34 25.55 -30.79 -17.04
C ALA A 34 26.95 -30.96 -17.64
N ASN A 35 27.98 -30.78 -16.81
CA ASN A 35 29.40 -30.94 -17.20
C ASN A 35 29.80 -30.16 -18.47
N THR A 36 29.14 -29.02 -18.71
CA THR A 36 29.31 -28.21 -19.92
C THR A 36 30.02 -26.91 -19.56
N SER A 37 30.92 -26.45 -20.43
CA SER A 37 31.64 -25.19 -20.24
C SER A 37 30.78 -23.98 -20.66
N PHE A 38 30.69 -23.00 -19.79
CA PHE A 38 29.97 -21.74 -19.97
C PHE A 38 30.88 -20.54 -19.78
N ILE A 39 30.57 -19.45 -20.46
CA ILE A 39 31.20 -18.15 -20.25
C ILE A 39 30.21 -17.29 -19.49
N VAL A 40 30.62 -16.83 -18.31
CA VAL A 40 29.87 -15.88 -17.48
C VAL A 40 30.49 -14.51 -17.68
N THR A 41 29.69 -13.56 -18.15
CA THR A 41 30.09 -12.16 -18.35
C THR A 41 29.38 -11.28 -17.35
N LEU A 42 30.14 -10.48 -16.62
CA LEU A 42 29.65 -9.37 -15.82
C LEU A 42 29.52 -8.14 -16.73
N GLU A 43 28.33 -7.58 -16.79
CA GLU A 43 28.00 -6.36 -17.52
C GLU A 43 27.54 -5.28 -16.53
N LYS A 44 27.86 -4.01 -16.80
CA LYS A 44 27.30 -2.86 -16.08
C LYS A 44 26.22 -2.19 -16.94
N PHE A 45 25.15 -1.74 -16.28
CA PHE A 45 24.22 -0.81 -16.90
C PHE A 45 24.85 0.58 -16.95
N LEU A 46 24.75 1.20 -18.10
CA LEU A 46 25.13 2.58 -18.35
C LEU A 46 23.90 3.48 -18.15
N SER A 47 24.14 4.75 -17.81
CA SER A 47 23.06 5.73 -17.60
C SER A 47 22.22 6.05 -18.84
N ASN A 48 22.63 5.56 -20.01
CA ASN A 48 21.87 5.62 -21.26
C ASN A 48 21.01 4.37 -21.50
N GLY A 49 20.89 3.48 -20.51
CA GLY A 49 20.09 2.27 -20.56
C GLY A 49 20.72 1.09 -21.29
N THR A 50 21.91 1.24 -21.87
CA THR A 50 22.64 0.12 -22.50
C THR A 50 23.53 -0.62 -21.51
N VAL A 51 24.00 -1.81 -21.88
CA VAL A 51 24.94 -2.61 -21.07
C VAL A 51 26.33 -2.64 -21.69
N SER A 52 27.36 -2.68 -20.85
CA SER A 52 28.76 -2.83 -21.28
C SER A 52 29.46 -3.91 -20.46
N ALA A 53 30.27 -4.74 -21.12
CA ALA A 53 31.04 -5.79 -20.44
C ALA A 53 32.10 -5.17 -19.52
N VAL A 54 32.25 -5.75 -18.34
CA VAL A 54 33.24 -5.36 -17.32
C VAL A 54 34.30 -6.45 -17.17
N SER A 55 33.84 -7.70 -17.04
CA SER A 55 34.73 -8.86 -16.84
C SER A 55 34.03 -10.12 -17.34
N SER A 56 34.79 -11.17 -17.65
CA SER A 56 34.25 -12.50 -17.93
C SER A 56 35.08 -13.59 -17.25
N THR A 57 34.47 -14.76 -17.08
CA THR A 57 35.12 -15.96 -16.56
C THR A 57 34.49 -17.21 -17.19
N THR A 58 35.24 -18.30 -17.24
CA THR A 58 34.77 -19.59 -17.76
C THR A 58 34.53 -20.54 -16.59
N VAL A 59 33.39 -21.20 -16.59
CA VAL A 59 32.98 -22.15 -15.55
C VAL A 59 32.39 -23.40 -16.16
N ILE A 60 32.50 -24.52 -15.45
CA ILE A 60 31.89 -25.79 -15.86
C ILE A 60 30.72 -26.06 -14.93
N SER A 61 29.56 -26.42 -15.49
CA SER A 61 28.41 -26.83 -14.70
C SER A 61 28.65 -28.17 -14.01
N ASP A 62 28.08 -28.34 -12.83
CA ASP A 62 28.11 -29.63 -12.13
C ASP A 62 27.18 -30.67 -12.77
N ALA A 63 27.08 -31.85 -12.16
CA ALA A 63 26.22 -32.94 -12.62
C ALA A 63 24.72 -32.58 -12.63
N ASN A 64 24.32 -31.55 -11.87
CA ASN A 64 22.96 -31.05 -11.79
C ASN A 64 22.75 -29.79 -12.66
N GLY A 65 23.75 -29.37 -13.44
CA GLY A 65 23.66 -28.17 -14.27
C GLY A 65 23.80 -26.86 -13.51
N LYS A 66 24.33 -26.86 -12.28
CA LYS A 66 24.60 -25.63 -11.50
C LYS A 66 26.00 -25.11 -11.81
N ILE A 67 26.12 -23.79 -11.95
CA ILE A 67 27.40 -23.08 -12.04
C ILE A 67 27.58 -22.17 -10.82
N ALA A 68 28.81 -22.06 -10.33
CA ALA A 68 29.19 -21.12 -9.29
C ALA A 68 30.33 -20.24 -9.80
N PHE A 69 30.29 -18.95 -9.52
CA PHE A 69 31.28 -17.98 -9.98
C PHE A 69 31.39 -16.83 -8.98
N THR A 70 32.48 -16.06 -9.08
CA THR A 70 32.69 -14.85 -8.29
C THR A 70 33.47 -13.86 -9.13
N PHE A 71 33.07 -12.59 -9.07
CA PHE A 71 33.82 -11.48 -9.65
C PHE A 71 34.38 -10.61 -8.53
N SER A 72 35.59 -10.10 -8.71
CA SER A 72 36.21 -9.10 -7.85
C SER A 72 36.23 -7.74 -8.56
N ASN A 73 36.37 -6.65 -7.80
CA ASN A 73 36.43 -5.28 -8.35
C ASN A 73 35.21 -4.90 -9.21
N VAL A 74 34.02 -5.32 -8.78
CA VAL A 74 32.77 -5.01 -9.48
C VAL A 74 32.42 -3.52 -9.34
N PRO A 75 31.73 -2.91 -10.32
CA PRO A 75 31.24 -1.54 -10.19
C PRO A 75 30.32 -1.40 -8.98
N THR A 76 30.38 -0.25 -8.33
CA THR A 76 29.65 0.03 -7.08
C THR A 76 28.56 1.07 -7.29
N CYS A 77 27.60 1.16 -6.38
CA CYS A 77 26.43 2.02 -6.56
C CYS A 77 26.67 3.53 -6.77
N PRO A 78 27.79 4.16 -6.34
CA PRO A 78 28.10 5.53 -6.76
C PRO A 78 28.42 5.67 -8.25
N THR A 79 28.75 4.56 -8.93
CA THR A 79 29.27 4.56 -10.32
C THR A 79 28.35 3.88 -11.33
N SER A 80 27.43 3.04 -10.86
CA SER A 80 26.44 2.34 -11.68
C SER A 80 25.31 1.87 -10.77
N ASN A 81 24.05 2.01 -11.18
CA ASN A 81 22.95 1.51 -10.37
C ASN A 81 22.87 -0.02 -10.39
N PHE A 82 23.18 -0.63 -11.55
CA PHE A 82 22.86 -2.03 -11.80
C PHE A 82 23.94 -2.78 -12.58
N LEU A 83 23.99 -4.08 -12.31
CA LEU A 83 24.83 -5.06 -12.96
C LEU A 83 23.95 -6.13 -13.62
N SER A 84 24.38 -6.66 -14.76
CA SER A 84 23.81 -7.86 -15.36
C SER A 84 24.85 -8.97 -15.41
N ILE A 85 24.39 -10.20 -15.20
CA ILE A 85 25.16 -11.38 -15.56
C ILE A 85 24.57 -11.97 -16.83
N LYS A 86 25.43 -12.18 -17.82
CA LYS A 86 25.11 -12.88 -19.06
C LYS A 86 25.89 -14.19 -19.09
N VAL A 87 25.17 -15.31 -19.27
CA VAL A 87 25.77 -16.64 -19.42
C VAL A 87 25.53 -17.11 -20.84
N THR A 88 26.60 -17.49 -21.52
CA THR A 88 26.57 -18.12 -22.85
C THR A 88 27.28 -19.47 -22.79
N THR A 89 27.04 -20.32 -23.77
CA THR A 89 27.88 -21.52 -23.90
C THR A 89 29.28 -21.12 -24.37
N ALA A 90 30.31 -21.88 -24.02
CA ALA A 90 31.66 -21.61 -24.53
C ALA A 90 31.77 -21.84 -26.05
N ALA A 91 30.92 -22.71 -26.61
CA ALA A 91 30.88 -23.03 -28.03
C ALA A 91 30.10 -22.00 -28.88
N ASP A 92 29.13 -21.32 -28.27
CA ASP A 92 28.33 -20.27 -28.90
C ASP A 92 28.12 -19.11 -27.91
N THR A 93 28.89 -18.04 -28.15
CA THR A 93 28.82 -16.78 -27.39
C THR A 93 27.71 -15.85 -27.86
N ALA A 94 27.02 -16.15 -28.97
CA ALA A 94 25.91 -15.34 -29.47
C ALA A 94 24.60 -15.69 -28.73
N THR A 95 24.44 -16.96 -28.34
CA THR A 95 23.24 -17.41 -27.63
C THR A 95 23.38 -17.24 -26.11
N VAL A 96 22.53 -16.39 -25.54
CA VAL A 96 22.39 -16.24 -24.08
C VAL A 96 21.54 -17.39 -23.55
N VAL A 97 22.12 -18.21 -22.67
CA VAL A 97 21.40 -19.33 -22.03
C VAL A 97 20.81 -18.94 -20.68
N ARG A 98 21.43 -18.00 -19.97
CA ARG A 98 20.88 -17.40 -18.75
C ARG A 98 21.25 -15.94 -18.69
N ARG A 99 20.36 -15.15 -18.10
CA ARG A 99 20.63 -13.77 -17.72
C ARG A 99 20.19 -13.58 -16.27
N SER A 100 20.81 -12.65 -15.59
CA SER A 100 20.31 -12.18 -14.31
C SER A 100 20.69 -10.73 -14.11
N PHE A 101 20.11 -10.14 -13.09
CA PHE A 101 20.16 -8.73 -12.78
C PHE A 101 20.41 -8.53 -11.29
N ALA A 102 21.29 -7.59 -10.95
CA ALA A 102 21.49 -7.18 -9.57
C ALA A 102 21.75 -5.68 -9.41
N PRO A 103 21.36 -5.10 -8.27
CA PRO A 103 21.89 -3.79 -7.88
C PRO A 103 23.40 -3.87 -7.73
N ALA A 104 24.07 -2.78 -8.09
CA ALA A 104 25.48 -2.63 -7.79
C ALA A 104 25.68 -2.59 -6.26
N PRO A 105 26.68 -3.31 -5.71
CA PRO A 105 26.91 -3.30 -4.27
C PRO A 105 27.41 -1.94 -3.79
N PRO A 106 27.17 -1.59 -2.51
CA PRO A 106 27.96 -0.59 -1.82
C PRO A 106 29.46 -0.88 -1.89
N ALA A 107 30.29 0.15 -1.75
CA ALA A 107 31.74 -0.04 -1.67
C ALA A 107 32.10 -1.01 -0.53
N ASN A 108 32.96 -1.99 -0.83
CA ASN A 108 33.39 -3.05 0.09
C ASN A 108 32.29 -4.02 0.56
N ALA A 109 31.11 -4.00 -0.08
CA ALA A 109 30.05 -4.97 0.17
C ALA A 109 30.03 -6.08 -0.88
N THR A 110 29.38 -7.19 -0.55
CA THR A 110 29.15 -8.32 -1.47
C THR A 110 27.66 -8.43 -1.74
N ASN A 111 27.27 -8.56 -3.03
CA ASN A 111 25.90 -8.83 -3.43
C ASN A 111 25.75 -10.28 -3.90
N GLY A 112 24.73 -10.96 -3.39
CA GLY A 112 24.32 -12.28 -3.84
C GLY A 112 23.37 -12.20 -5.04
N LEU A 113 23.56 -13.08 -6.02
CA LEU A 113 22.72 -13.20 -7.20
C LEU A 113 22.52 -14.68 -7.56
N GLY A 114 21.28 -15.03 -7.90
CA GLY A 114 20.92 -16.32 -8.51
C GLY A 114 20.44 -16.12 -9.94
N ALA A 115 20.73 -17.09 -10.81
CA ALA A 115 20.22 -17.13 -12.18
C ALA A 115 19.34 -18.37 -12.39
N ASN A 116 18.04 -18.17 -12.57
CA ASN A 116 17.04 -19.18 -12.94
C ASN A 116 16.23 -18.72 -14.17
N GLY A 117 15.15 -19.43 -14.52
CA GLY A 117 14.31 -19.09 -15.67
C GLY A 117 13.67 -17.72 -15.52
N VAL A 118 13.08 -17.47 -14.34
CA VAL A 118 12.42 -16.20 -14.04
C VAL A 118 13.43 -15.06 -14.07
N SER A 119 14.58 -15.17 -13.39
CA SER A 119 15.60 -14.12 -13.39
C SER A 119 16.19 -13.88 -14.79
N THR A 120 16.18 -14.89 -15.67
CA THR A 120 16.57 -14.73 -17.06
C THR A 120 15.60 -13.83 -17.80
N LYS A 121 14.30 -14.07 -17.66
CA LYS A 121 13.26 -13.19 -18.23
C LYS A 121 13.25 -11.81 -17.60
N GLN A 122 13.48 -11.71 -16.30
CA GLN A 122 13.68 -10.42 -15.62
C GLN A 122 14.88 -9.67 -16.21
N GLY A 123 16.02 -10.33 -16.35
CA GLY A 123 17.23 -9.75 -16.93
C GLY A 123 17.05 -9.30 -18.38
N GLU A 124 16.39 -10.11 -19.21
CA GLU A 124 16.03 -9.76 -20.60
C GLU A 124 15.11 -8.54 -20.63
N ALA A 125 14.10 -8.51 -19.76
CA ALA A 125 13.19 -7.38 -19.65
C ALA A 125 13.88 -6.10 -19.16
N MET A 126 14.79 -6.18 -18.19
CA MET A 126 15.49 -4.99 -17.66
C MET A 126 16.44 -4.40 -18.71
N VAL A 127 17.14 -5.23 -19.49
CA VAL A 127 17.99 -4.75 -20.59
C VAL A 127 17.16 -4.11 -21.70
N THR A 128 16.04 -4.75 -22.07
CA THR A 128 15.14 -4.21 -23.10
C THR A 128 14.51 -2.88 -22.66
N MET A 129 14.01 -2.84 -21.43
CA MET A 129 13.42 -1.64 -20.84
C MET A 129 14.43 -0.52 -20.70
N GLY A 130 15.65 -0.81 -20.22
CA GLY A 130 16.73 0.18 -20.14
C GLY A 130 17.01 0.81 -21.50
N ALA A 131 17.19 -0.02 -22.54
CA ALA A 131 17.43 0.45 -23.90
C ALA A 131 16.27 1.30 -24.46
N LEU A 132 15.02 0.92 -24.16
CA LEU A 132 13.83 1.65 -24.61
C LEU A 132 13.67 3.01 -23.91
N ILE A 133 13.87 3.03 -22.60
CA ILE A 133 13.77 4.25 -21.79
C ILE A 133 14.98 5.17 -22.05
N GLY A 134 16.13 4.61 -22.39
CA GLY A 134 17.40 5.33 -22.49
C GLY A 134 17.99 5.70 -21.13
N SER A 135 17.67 4.92 -20.08
CA SER A 135 18.11 5.16 -18.70
C SER A 135 18.25 3.86 -17.91
N ASP A 136 19.08 3.85 -16.87
CA ASP A 136 19.17 2.78 -15.86
C ASP A 136 18.34 3.10 -14.60
N ASP A 137 17.17 3.71 -14.80
CA ASP A 137 16.34 4.26 -13.73
C ASP A 137 15.94 3.22 -12.68
N PRO A 138 16.30 3.39 -11.39
CA PRO A 138 15.98 2.42 -10.36
C PRO A 138 14.49 2.21 -10.09
N LEU A 139 13.66 3.25 -10.27
CA LEU A 139 12.22 3.12 -10.09
C LEU A 139 11.61 2.34 -11.25
N ALA A 140 12.04 2.61 -12.49
CA ALA A 140 11.58 1.84 -13.65
C ALA A 140 11.97 0.36 -13.53
N VAL A 141 13.19 0.07 -13.09
CA VAL A 141 13.65 -1.30 -12.79
C VAL A 141 12.76 -1.97 -11.75
N LEU A 142 12.47 -1.31 -10.63
CA LEU A 142 11.65 -1.90 -9.57
C LEU A 142 10.26 -2.31 -10.09
N PHE A 143 9.64 -1.47 -10.92
CA PHE A 143 8.38 -1.81 -11.59
C PHE A 143 8.54 -2.94 -12.59
N GLY A 144 9.60 -2.91 -13.38
CA GLY A 144 9.96 -4.00 -14.28
C GLY A 144 10.01 -5.34 -13.54
N LEU A 145 10.73 -5.42 -12.43
CA LEU A 145 10.83 -6.61 -11.58
C LEU A 145 9.47 -7.06 -11.03
N MET A 146 8.61 -6.12 -10.64
CA MET A 146 7.24 -6.38 -10.21
C MET A 146 6.39 -6.98 -11.35
N PHE A 147 6.59 -6.55 -12.59
CA PHE A 147 5.85 -7.04 -13.75
C PHE A 147 6.33 -8.42 -14.23
N THR A 148 7.61 -8.73 -14.00
CA THR A 148 8.27 -9.94 -14.50
C THR A 148 8.37 -11.02 -13.43
N ARG A 149 7.25 -11.69 -13.12
CA ARG A 149 7.19 -12.78 -12.12
C ARG A 149 7.24 -14.19 -12.70
N THR A 150 7.26 -14.33 -14.01
CA THR A 150 7.19 -15.61 -14.71
C THR A 150 8.31 -15.79 -15.72
N ASP A 151 8.68 -17.04 -16.00
CA ASP A 151 9.68 -17.40 -17.01
C ASP A 151 9.08 -17.66 -18.40
N VAL A 152 7.75 -17.62 -18.54
CA VAL A 152 7.02 -17.85 -19.80
C VAL A 152 6.81 -16.57 -20.63
N LEU A 153 7.57 -15.51 -20.36
CA LEU A 153 7.46 -14.24 -21.09
C LEU A 153 7.97 -14.38 -22.53
N THR A 154 7.12 -13.98 -23.48
CA THR A 154 7.48 -13.87 -24.90
C THR A 154 8.28 -12.58 -25.16
N PRO A 155 8.99 -12.47 -26.30
CA PRO A 155 9.63 -11.21 -26.69
C PRO A 155 8.65 -10.03 -26.77
N THR A 156 7.42 -10.28 -27.20
CA THR A 156 6.35 -9.27 -27.22
C THR A 156 5.97 -8.85 -25.80
N ASP A 157 5.79 -9.79 -24.86
CA ASP A 157 5.50 -9.45 -23.47
C ASP A 157 6.62 -8.60 -22.86
N ILE A 158 7.88 -8.98 -23.12
CA ILE A 158 9.07 -8.23 -22.65
C ILE A 158 9.08 -6.81 -23.22
N SER A 159 8.84 -6.64 -24.52
CA SER A 159 8.78 -5.31 -25.14
C SER A 159 7.63 -4.47 -24.57
N SER A 160 6.45 -5.08 -24.36
CA SER A 160 5.31 -4.39 -23.75
C SER A 160 5.59 -3.97 -22.31
N ILE A 161 6.26 -4.80 -21.51
CA ILE A 161 6.70 -4.45 -20.16
C ILE A 161 7.65 -3.24 -20.19
N GLY A 162 8.55 -3.17 -21.15
CA GLY A 162 9.41 -2.00 -21.36
C GLY A 162 8.60 -0.71 -21.60
N THR A 163 7.65 -0.75 -22.54
CA THR A 163 6.78 0.39 -22.85
C THR A 163 5.91 0.78 -21.64
N ILE A 164 5.37 -0.20 -20.92
CA ILE A 164 4.60 0.03 -19.70
C ILE A 164 5.47 0.70 -18.63
N GLY A 165 6.72 0.23 -18.42
CA GLY A 165 7.66 0.86 -17.50
C GLY A 165 7.96 2.32 -17.86
N GLN A 166 8.18 2.60 -19.15
CA GLN A 166 8.39 3.96 -19.65
C GLN A 166 7.17 4.86 -19.38
N GLU A 167 5.98 4.41 -19.76
CA GLU A 167 4.75 5.20 -19.61
C GLU A 167 4.35 5.39 -18.14
N ALA A 168 4.39 4.31 -17.35
CA ALA A 168 4.01 4.32 -15.96
C ALA A 168 4.95 5.17 -15.12
N VAL A 169 6.27 4.97 -15.24
CA VAL A 169 7.25 5.56 -14.33
C VAL A 169 7.76 6.89 -14.86
N ILE A 170 8.38 6.88 -16.04
CA ILE A 170 9.10 8.04 -16.58
C ILE A 170 8.13 9.12 -17.03
N ASN A 171 7.04 8.74 -17.71
CA ASN A 171 6.03 9.68 -18.21
C ASN A 171 4.86 9.89 -17.24
N GLY A 172 4.82 9.15 -16.12
CA GLY A 172 3.71 9.11 -15.17
C GLY A 172 4.10 9.48 -13.75
N MET A 173 4.67 8.52 -13.02
CA MET A 173 4.94 8.66 -11.59
C MET A 173 5.90 9.80 -11.27
N GLU A 174 7.06 9.85 -11.92
CA GLU A 174 8.09 10.81 -11.54
C GLU A 174 7.68 12.26 -11.79
N PRO A 175 7.09 12.61 -12.96
CA PRO A 175 6.55 13.95 -13.16
C PRO A 175 5.46 14.30 -12.14
N ASP A 176 4.58 13.34 -11.80
CA ASP A 176 3.51 13.57 -10.82
C ASP A 176 4.07 13.81 -9.41
N MET A 177 5.09 13.05 -8.99
CA MET A 177 5.77 13.27 -7.70
C MET A 177 6.40 14.66 -7.64
N LEU A 178 7.11 15.06 -8.70
CA LEU A 178 7.75 16.39 -8.78
C LEU A 178 6.72 17.53 -8.76
N ALA A 179 5.61 17.36 -9.48
CA ALA A 179 4.52 18.33 -9.50
C ALA A 179 3.81 18.45 -8.14
N ASN A 180 3.86 17.40 -7.31
CA ASN A 180 3.18 17.32 -6.02
C ASN A 180 4.12 17.43 -4.81
N GLY A 181 5.20 18.21 -4.95
CA GLY A 181 6.02 18.66 -3.83
C GLY A 181 7.23 17.79 -3.48
N VAL A 182 7.48 16.70 -4.21
CA VAL A 182 8.76 15.99 -4.14
C VAL A 182 9.81 16.81 -4.89
N THR A 183 10.91 17.14 -4.24
CA THR A 183 12.03 17.83 -4.92
C THR A 183 12.83 16.86 -5.77
N ALA A 184 13.53 17.36 -6.79
CA ALA A 184 14.45 16.55 -7.60
C ALA A 184 15.53 15.85 -6.74
N ALA A 185 15.99 16.49 -5.66
CA ALA A 185 16.94 15.92 -4.71
C ALA A 185 16.34 14.75 -3.91
N GLN A 186 15.09 14.88 -3.46
CA GLN A 186 14.37 13.79 -2.80
C GLN A 186 14.14 12.61 -3.76
N LEU A 187 13.72 12.88 -5.00
CA LEU A 187 13.54 11.83 -6.01
C LEU A 187 14.86 11.11 -6.33
N THR A 188 15.97 11.85 -6.46
CA THR A 188 17.31 11.28 -6.66
C THR A 188 17.71 10.40 -5.48
N THR A 189 17.52 10.89 -4.25
CA THR A 189 17.80 10.14 -3.02
C THR A 189 16.96 8.88 -2.95
N PHE A 190 15.67 8.97 -3.27
CA PHE A 190 14.76 7.84 -3.30
C PHE A 190 15.25 6.75 -4.25
N LYS A 191 15.55 7.10 -5.50
CA LYS A 191 16.07 6.17 -6.50
C LYS A 191 17.40 5.53 -6.06
N GLN A 192 18.30 6.32 -5.49
CA GLN A 192 19.56 5.80 -4.94
C GLN A 192 19.30 4.78 -3.81
N LYS A 193 18.34 5.05 -2.93
CA LYS A 193 18.01 4.19 -1.78
C LYS A 193 17.29 2.90 -2.16
N LEU A 194 16.68 2.81 -3.35
CA LEU A 194 16.19 1.54 -3.90
C LEU A 194 17.34 0.56 -4.20
N VAL A 195 18.52 1.09 -4.57
CA VAL A 195 19.70 0.30 -4.95
C VAL A 195 20.63 0.08 -3.76
N CYS A 196 20.87 1.12 -2.98
CA CYS A 196 21.84 1.18 -1.89
C CYS A 196 21.21 1.81 -0.65
N ALA A 197 20.49 0.99 0.12
CA ALA A 197 19.84 1.45 1.35
C ALA A 197 20.85 1.73 2.48
N ASN A 198 20.37 2.41 3.52
CA ASN A 198 21.13 2.56 4.76
C ASN A 198 21.18 1.23 5.52
N THR A 199 22.14 1.09 6.43
CA THR A 199 22.24 -0.08 7.30
C THR A 199 20.92 -0.34 8.04
N GLY A 200 20.44 -1.59 8.02
CA GLY A 200 19.18 -1.99 8.66
C GLY A 200 17.91 -1.70 7.85
N LYS A 201 18.04 -1.18 6.63
CA LYS A 201 16.94 -0.95 5.68
C LYS A 201 17.03 -1.90 4.48
N LYS A 202 15.90 -2.16 3.83
CA LYS A 202 15.82 -3.03 2.66
C LYS A 202 16.10 -2.26 1.37
N ASP A 203 16.76 -2.92 0.43
CA ASP A 203 17.01 -2.49 -0.95
C ASP A 203 16.87 -3.68 -1.91
N LEU A 204 17.06 -3.44 -3.20
CA LEU A 204 17.00 -4.47 -4.23
C LEU A 204 18.03 -5.60 -4.03
N SER A 205 19.06 -5.46 -3.19
CA SER A 205 20.02 -6.55 -2.94
C SER A 205 19.37 -7.66 -2.11
N HIS A 206 18.39 -7.30 -1.28
CA HIS A 206 17.59 -8.27 -0.53
C HIS A 206 16.72 -9.11 -1.47
N PHE A 207 16.16 -8.49 -2.52
CA PHE A 207 15.44 -9.19 -3.58
C PHE A 207 16.34 -10.21 -4.28
N THR A 208 17.53 -9.80 -4.74
CA THR A 208 18.42 -10.71 -5.49
C THR A 208 19.03 -11.81 -4.62
N SER A 209 19.22 -11.55 -3.33
CA SER A 209 19.67 -12.57 -2.37
C SER A 209 18.67 -13.72 -2.21
N LEU A 210 17.37 -13.46 -2.33
CA LEU A 210 16.35 -14.52 -2.31
C LEU A 210 16.38 -15.35 -3.60
N PHE A 211 16.64 -14.73 -4.75
CA PHE A 211 16.88 -15.50 -5.99
C PHE A 211 18.14 -16.36 -5.90
N LYS A 212 19.19 -15.86 -5.24
CA LYS A 212 20.37 -16.70 -4.92
C LYS A 212 19.98 -17.88 -4.03
N SER A 213 19.25 -17.63 -2.95
CA SER A 213 18.78 -18.67 -2.02
C SER A 213 17.93 -19.72 -2.74
N ALA A 214 17.04 -19.29 -3.63
CA ALA A 214 16.21 -20.18 -4.45
C ALA A 214 17.02 -21.11 -5.36
N VAL A 215 18.12 -20.60 -5.94
CA VAL A 215 19.05 -21.42 -6.76
C VAL A 215 19.93 -22.33 -5.89
N ASP A 216 20.34 -21.85 -4.71
CA ASP A 216 21.16 -22.62 -3.80
C ASP A 216 20.39 -23.73 -3.10
N THR A 217 19.10 -23.50 -2.84
CA THR A 217 18.22 -24.39 -2.07
C THR A 217 16.91 -24.64 -2.84
N PRO A 218 16.89 -25.56 -3.82
CA PRO A 218 15.71 -25.78 -4.68
C PRO A 218 14.41 -26.09 -3.91
N ALA A 219 14.51 -26.75 -2.75
CA ALA A 219 13.36 -27.05 -1.91
C ALA A 219 12.66 -25.81 -1.33
N GLN A 220 13.36 -24.67 -1.24
CA GLN A 220 12.85 -23.39 -0.73
C GLN A 220 12.57 -22.38 -1.84
N ALA A 221 12.87 -22.71 -3.10
CA ALA A 221 12.83 -21.78 -4.22
C ALA A 221 11.48 -21.06 -4.37
N GLN A 222 10.37 -21.79 -4.20
CA GLN A 222 9.03 -21.21 -4.28
C GLN A 222 8.78 -20.17 -3.17
N ALA A 223 9.14 -20.50 -1.93
CA ALA A 223 8.95 -19.62 -0.79
C ALA A 223 9.83 -18.37 -0.91
N ASP A 224 11.08 -18.53 -1.34
CA ASP A 224 12.02 -17.42 -1.52
C ASP A 224 11.59 -16.49 -2.66
N MET A 225 11.13 -17.03 -3.80
CA MET A 225 10.63 -16.22 -4.91
C MET A 225 9.34 -15.48 -4.56
N ALA A 226 8.40 -16.11 -3.84
CA ALA A 226 7.20 -15.44 -3.34
C ALA A 226 7.56 -14.31 -2.36
N LYS A 227 8.51 -14.56 -1.45
CA LYS A 227 9.01 -13.56 -0.50
C LYS A 227 9.69 -12.40 -1.23
N ALA A 228 10.45 -12.67 -2.29
CA ALA A 228 11.12 -11.65 -3.08
C ALA A 228 10.12 -10.66 -3.71
N ALA A 229 9.04 -11.16 -4.29
CA ALA A 229 7.98 -10.32 -4.84
C ALA A 229 7.34 -9.41 -3.76
N GLY A 230 7.08 -9.97 -2.57
CA GLY A 230 6.55 -9.20 -1.45
C GLY A 230 7.51 -8.11 -0.95
N LEU A 231 8.82 -8.35 -0.98
CA LEU A 231 9.82 -7.39 -0.49
C LEU A 231 9.86 -6.07 -1.26
N LEU A 232 9.42 -6.04 -2.52
CA LEU A 232 9.46 -4.82 -3.34
C LEU A 232 8.70 -3.65 -2.69
N GLY A 233 7.57 -3.92 -2.04
CA GLY A 233 6.82 -2.88 -1.32
C GLY A 233 7.62 -2.32 -0.14
N ASP A 234 8.27 -3.18 0.64
CA ASP A 234 9.08 -2.76 1.77
C ASP A 234 10.31 -1.95 1.34
N ILE A 235 10.94 -2.31 0.22
CA ILE A 235 12.07 -1.58 -0.37
C ILE A 235 11.64 -0.15 -0.73
N VAL A 236 10.47 0.01 -1.35
CA VAL A 236 9.92 1.34 -1.68
C VAL A 236 9.65 2.15 -0.42
N ILE A 237 9.09 1.53 0.62
CA ILE A 237 8.80 2.24 1.88
C ILE A 237 10.09 2.72 2.55
N ASP A 238 11.08 1.84 2.68
CA ASP A 238 12.37 2.18 3.29
C ASP A 238 13.11 3.28 2.50
N ALA A 239 13.04 3.23 1.16
CA ALA A 239 13.61 4.27 0.31
C ALA A 239 12.86 5.61 0.42
N ALA A 240 11.53 5.58 0.47
CA ALA A 240 10.70 6.78 0.61
C ALA A 240 10.94 7.46 1.96
N GLU A 241 11.02 6.68 3.05
CA GLU A 241 11.38 7.19 4.38
C GLU A 241 12.77 7.85 4.36
N ALA A 242 13.77 7.18 3.78
CA ALA A 242 15.14 7.71 3.70
C ALA A 242 15.23 8.99 2.85
N ALA A 243 14.35 9.17 1.87
CA ALA A 243 14.26 10.36 1.03
C ALA A 243 13.33 11.44 1.59
N GLY A 244 12.61 11.18 2.68
CA GLY A 244 11.59 12.08 3.21
C GLY A 244 10.41 12.31 2.24
N ILE A 245 10.06 11.28 1.46
CA ILE A 245 8.91 11.30 0.54
C ILE A 245 7.69 10.78 1.28
N ASP A 246 6.61 11.56 1.25
CA ASP A 246 5.32 11.13 1.80
C ASP A 246 4.73 9.99 0.94
N LEU A 247 4.38 8.87 1.59
CA LEU A 247 3.76 7.73 0.92
C LEU A 247 2.40 8.07 0.28
N ASP A 248 1.69 9.10 0.76
CA ASP A 248 0.48 9.60 0.09
C ASP A 248 0.80 10.26 -1.26
N VAL A 249 1.98 10.88 -1.41
CA VAL A 249 2.43 11.42 -2.71
C VAL A 249 2.86 10.27 -3.61
N PHE A 250 3.59 9.29 -3.08
CA PHE A 250 3.98 8.10 -3.84
C PHE A 250 2.77 7.30 -4.35
N LEU A 251 1.77 7.03 -3.51
CA LEU A 251 0.55 6.31 -3.90
C LEU A 251 -0.28 7.10 -4.92
N ALA A 252 -0.34 8.43 -4.80
CA ALA A 252 -1.01 9.26 -5.80
C ALA A 252 -0.31 9.17 -7.17
N ALA A 253 1.02 9.24 -7.18
CA ALA A 253 1.82 9.07 -8.39
C ALA A 253 1.67 7.66 -8.97
N PHE A 254 1.61 6.63 -8.13
CA PHE A 254 1.36 5.24 -8.52
C PHE A 254 0.04 5.09 -9.29
N ASP A 255 -1.01 5.78 -8.85
CA ASP A 255 -2.27 5.78 -9.57
C ASP A 255 -2.19 6.51 -10.93
N THR A 256 -1.45 7.62 -10.99
CA THR A 256 -1.13 8.29 -12.27
C THR A 256 -0.37 7.35 -13.21
N ALA A 257 0.48 6.48 -12.68
CA ALA A 257 1.11 5.40 -13.44
C ALA A 257 0.06 4.48 -14.08
N GLY A 258 -0.92 4.02 -13.29
CA GLY A 258 -2.03 3.21 -13.78
C GLY A 258 -2.83 3.89 -14.90
N ASP A 259 -3.01 5.21 -14.80
CA ASP A 259 -3.69 5.99 -15.85
C ASP A 259 -2.90 6.04 -17.16
N LYS A 260 -1.57 6.18 -17.08
CA LYS A 260 -0.68 6.13 -18.25
C LYS A 260 -0.68 4.74 -18.90
N VAL A 261 -0.74 3.69 -18.09
CA VAL A 261 -0.85 2.31 -18.58
C VAL A 261 -2.20 2.04 -19.26
N ASN A 262 -3.26 2.76 -18.87
CA ASN A 262 -4.59 2.61 -19.46
C ASN A 262 -4.86 3.55 -20.64
N THR A 263 -3.87 4.32 -21.11
CA THR A 263 -4.02 5.26 -22.22
C THR A 263 -2.86 5.16 -23.22
N GLY A 264 -3.07 5.66 -24.44
CA GLY A 264 -2.01 5.81 -25.45
C GLY A 264 -1.15 4.56 -25.67
N ALA A 265 0.17 4.74 -25.62
CA ALA A 265 1.16 3.68 -25.81
C ALA A 265 1.10 2.61 -24.70
N GLY A 266 0.76 2.99 -23.46
CA GLY A 266 0.57 2.04 -22.36
C GLY A 266 -0.59 1.08 -22.62
N ALA A 267 -1.74 1.61 -23.08
CA ALA A 267 -2.91 0.79 -23.41
C ALA A 267 -2.63 -0.18 -24.56
N ALA A 268 -1.91 0.29 -25.59
CA ALA A 268 -1.50 -0.54 -26.71
C ALA A 268 -0.55 -1.67 -26.25
N ALA A 269 0.42 -1.36 -25.38
CA ALA A 269 1.33 -2.35 -24.82
C ALA A 269 0.57 -3.40 -23.98
N MET A 270 -0.37 -2.96 -23.13
CA MET A 270 -1.26 -3.85 -22.37
C MET A 270 -2.11 -4.76 -23.26
N ALA A 271 -2.62 -4.25 -24.38
CA ALA A 271 -3.40 -5.04 -25.33
C ALA A 271 -2.54 -6.09 -26.06
N ALA A 272 -1.27 -5.77 -26.34
CA ALA A 272 -0.33 -6.65 -27.02
C ALA A 272 0.21 -7.78 -26.15
N MET A 273 0.19 -7.64 -24.81
CA MET A 273 0.60 -8.70 -23.88
C MET A 273 -0.34 -9.90 -23.94
N SER A 274 0.24 -11.08 -23.70
CA SER A 274 -0.53 -12.30 -23.48
C SER A 274 -1.50 -12.13 -22.29
N ALA A 275 -2.73 -12.63 -22.45
CA ALA A 275 -3.80 -12.39 -21.48
C ALA A 275 -3.47 -12.97 -20.08
N SER A 276 -2.78 -14.12 -20.05
CA SER A 276 -2.33 -14.78 -18.82
C SER A 276 -1.31 -13.92 -18.06
N VAL A 277 -0.27 -13.43 -18.75
CA VAL A 277 0.77 -12.55 -18.17
C VAL A 277 0.15 -11.23 -17.72
N ARG A 278 -0.69 -10.60 -18.54
CA ARG A 278 -1.39 -9.36 -18.17
C ARG A 278 -2.20 -9.51 -16.89
N ASN A 279 -2.98 -10.58 -16.75
CA ASN A 279 -3.79 -10.80 -15.55
C ASN A 279 -2.93 -11.03 -14.29
N SER A 280 -1.83 -11.79 -14.40
CA SER A 280 -0.85 -11.98 -13.32
C SER A 280 -0.19 -10.65 -12.91
N MET A 281 0.20 -9.84 -13.89
CA MET A 281 0.80 -8.53 -13.69
C MET A 281 -0.16 -7.59 -12.95
N MET A 282 -1.41 -7.46 -13.40
CA MET A 282 -2.42 -6.62 -12.74
C MET A 282 -2.65 -7.03 -11.27
N GLN A 283 -2.69 -8.33 -10.98
CA GLN A 283 -2.84 -8.81 -9.61
C GLN A 283 -1.59 -8.50 -8.75
N SER A 284 -0.39 -8.56 -9.33
CA SER A 284 0.85 -8.22 -8.63
C SER A 284 0.92 -6.75 -8.26
N VAL A 285 0.50 -5.87 -9.18
CA VAL A 285 0.37 -4.43 -8.95
C VAL A 285 -0.62 -4.13 -7.80
N ASN A 286 -1.76 -4.83 -7.77
CA ASN A 286 -2.77 -4.67 -6.71
C ASN A 286 -2.25 -5.14 -5.33
N SER A 287 -1.53 -6.25 -5.27
CA SER A 287 -0.88 -6.72 -4.03
C SER A 287 0.15 -5.69 -3.53
N PHE A 288 1.00 -5.21 -4.45
CA PHE A 288 2.03 -4.20 -4.14
C PHE A 288 1.43 -2.90 -3.59
N SER A 289 0.41 -2.33 -4.25
CA SER A 289 -0.23 -1.08 -3.81
C SER A 289 -0.91 -1.25 -2.44
N THR A 290 -1.57 -2.38 -2.23
CA THR A 290 -2.21 -2.75 -0.96
C THR A 290 -1.18 -2.80 0.18
N ARG A 291 -0.01 -3.40 -0.05
CA ARG A 291 1.07 -3.47 0.94
C ARG A 291 1.59 -2.10 1.34
N ILE A 292 1.82 -1.21 0.37
CA ILE A 292 2.22 0.18 0.65
C ILE A 292 1.14 0.90 1.45
N GLY A 293 -0.14 0.71 1.10
CA GLY A 293 -1.27 1.25 1.83
C GLY A 293 -1.31 0.84 3.30
N VAL A 294 -1.05 -0.44 3.61
CA VAL A 294 -0.97 -0.93 5.00
C VAL A 294 0.16 -0.29 5.78
N GLN A 295 1.34 -0.21 5.18
CA GLN A 295 2.52 0.36 5.84
C GLN A 295 2.38 1.86 6.06
N LYS A 296 1.73 2.56 5.12
CA LYS A 296 1.29 3.95 5.33
C LYS A 296 0.39 4.06 6.57
N VAL A 297 -0.61 3.19 6.68
CA VAL A 297 -1.48 3.15 7.88
C VAL A 297 -0.64 2.90 9.13
N GLN A 298 0.34 1.99 9.09
CA GLN A 298 1.25 1.76 10.21
C GLN A 298 1.94 3.04 10.69
N ALA A 299 2.68 3.68 9.78
CA ALA A 299 3.53 4.82 10.11
C ALA A 299 2.69 6.02 10.59
N ARG A 300 1.59 6.31 9.87
CA ARG A 300 0.68 7.42 10.18
C ARG A 300 0.02 7.25 11.54
N TYR A 301 -0.56 6.08 11.79
CA TYR A 301 -1.32 5.84 13.01
C TYR A 301 -0.40 5.65 14.22
N ALA A 302 0.77 5.00 14.09
CA ALA A 302 1.71 4.89 15.20
C ALA A 302 2.21 6.27 15.69
N SER A 303 2.62 7.14 14.75
CA SER A 303 3.03 8.52 15.08
C SER A 303 1.91 9.33 15.72
N MET A 304 0.69 9.20 15.19
CA MET A 304 -0.51 9.83 15.72
C MET A 304 -0.84 9.35 17.15
N LEU A 305 -0.87 8.05 17.39
CA LEU A 305 -1.20 7.49 18.71
C LEU A 305 -0.21 7.94 19.78
N ASN A 306 1.09 8.01 19.44
CA ASN A 306 2.10 8.58 20.31
C ASN A 306 1.86 10.08 20.58
N THR A 307 1.51 10.85 19.55
CA THR A 307 1.20 12.29 19.68
C THR A 307 0.00 12.55 20.59
N LEU A 308 -1.00 11.65 20.58
CA LEU A 308 -2.20 11.73 21.42
C LEU A 308 -1.98 11.16 22.83
N GLY A 309 -0.78 10.67 23.16
CA GLY A 309 -0.48 10.08 24.47
C GLY A 309 -1.25 8.79 24.76
N VAL A 310 -1.57 8.01 23.73
CA VAL A 310 -2.24 6.71 23.90
C VAL A 310 -1.32 5.75 24.66
N SER A 311 -1.91 4.88 25.50
CA SER A 311 -1.14 3.97 26.35
C SER A 311 -0.19 3.08 25.55
N GLY A 312 0.98 2.80 26.13
CA GLY A 312 1.99 1.95 25.48
C GLY A 312 1.45 0.57 25.09
N THR A 313 0.56 -0.01 25.91
CA THR A 313 -0.08 -1.30 25.62
C THR A 313 -1.00 -1.25 24.39
N ALA A 314 -1.77 -0.17 24.22
CA ALA A 314 -2.64 0.00 23.05
C ALA A 314 -1.80 0.28 21.79
N VAL A 315 -0.73 1.08 21.89
CA VAL A 315 0.22 1.29 20.78
C VAL A 315 0.90 -0.02 20.37
N THR A 316 1.34 -0.84 21.33
CA THR A 316 1.89 -2.17 21.05
C THR A 316 0.85 -3.06 20.36
N ARG A 317 -0.40 -3.10 20.84
CA ARG A 317 -1.46 -3.90 20.22
C ARG A 317 -1.75 -3.46 18.78
N PHE A 318 -1.78 -2.14 18.54
CA PHE A 318 -1.93 -1.59 17.20
C PHE A 318 -0.78 -2.02 16.28
N ASN A 319 0.47 -1.85 16.72
CA ASN A 319 1.65 -2.24 15.93
C ASN A 319 1.70 -3.75 15.65
N THR A 320 1.32 -4.58 16.63
CA THR A 320 1.19 -6.04 16.44
C THR A 320 0.12 -6.38 15.42
N ALA A 321 -1.05 -5.73 15.46
CA ALA A 321 -2.11 -5.93 14.48
C ALA A 321 -1.65 -5.58 13.05
N VAL A 322 -0.87 -4.51 12.89
CA VAL A 322 -0.32 -4.15 11.57
C VAL A 322 0.74 -5.15 11.11
N ALA A 323 1.63 -5.59 11.99
CA ALA A 323 2.62 -6.63 11.67
C ALA A 323 1.95 -7.96 11.27
N ALA A 324 0.86 -8.32 11.95
CA ALA A 324 0.04 -9.49 11.61
C ALA A 324 -0.63 -9.34 10.24
N LEU A 325 -1.15 -8.14 9.91
CA LEU A 325 -1.70 -7.85 8.59
C LEU A 325 -0.65 -8.01 7.48
N GLY A 326 0.54 -7.42 7.66
CA GLY A 326 1.65 -7.59 6.70
C GLY A 326 2.08 -9.05 6.53
N THR A 327 2.10 -9.82 7.62
CA THR A 327 2.39 -11.26 7.59
C THR A 327 1.31 -12.04 6.82
N ALA A 328 0.03 -11.74 7.06
CA ALA A 328 -1.08 -12.36 6.36
C ALA A 328 -1.03 -12.08 4.85
N MET A 329 -0.71 -10.83 4.45
CA MET A 329 -0.55 -10.48 3.03
C MET A 329 0.60 -11.26 2.37
N ALA A 330 1.75 -11.39 3.03
CA ALA A 330 2.86 -12.21 2.51
C ALA A 330 2.49 -13.69 2.38
N ALA A 331 1.68 -14.22 3.32
CA ALA A 331 1.18 -15.59 3.25
C ALA A 331 0.18 -15.79 2.09
N ILE A 332 -0.65 -14.80 1.78
CA ILE A 332 -1.55 -14.81 0.61
C ILE A 332 -0.70 -14.88 -0.67
N ASP A 333 0.31 -14.01 -0.82
CA ASP A 333 1.18 -14.03 -2.00
C ASP A 333 1.90 -15.38 -2.18
N THR A 334 2.31 -16.02 -1.07
CA THR A 334 2.93 -17.36 -1.09
C THR A 334 1.93 -18.44 -1.50
N THR A 335 0.71 -18.38 -0.97
CA THR A 335 -0.36 -19.35 -1.27
C THR A 335 -0.75 -19.34 -2.74
N TYR A 336 -0.79 -18.14 -3.34
CA TYR A 336 -1.18 -17.95 -4.73
C TYR A 336 0.00 -17.80 -5.70
N ALA A 337 1.24 -18.01 -5.24
CA ALA A 337 2.48 -17.81 -6.02
C ALA A 337 2.41 -18.45 -7.42
N LYS A 338 1.93 -19.69 -7.53
CA LYS A 338 1.82 -20.43 -8.80
C LYS A 338 1.03 -19.69 -9.89
N TYR A 339 0.00 -18.92 -9.54
CA TYR A 339 -0.80 -18.17 -10.51
C TYR A 339 -0.07 -16.94 -11.04
N PHE A 340 0.92 -16.47 -10.29
CA PHE A 340 1.80 -15.38 -10.72
C PHE A 340 2.92 -15.90 -11.60
N ASP A 341 3.48 -17.03 -11.20
CA ASP A 341 4.77 -17.49 -11.69
C ASP A 341 4.67 -18.46 -12.88
N ASP A 342 3.56 -19.20 -13.01
CA ASP A 342 3.23 -20.03 -14.18
C ASP A 342 1.80 -19.74 -14.64
N PRO A 343 1.54 -18.54 -15.19
CA PRO A 343 0.19 -18.13 -15.57
C PRO A 343 -0.34 -18.87 -16.81
N VAL A 344 0.50 -19.67 -17.50
CA VAL A 344 0.10 -20.48 -18.65
C VAL A 344 -0.59 -21.76 -18.18
N ASN A 345 0.03 -22.50 -17.25
CA ASN A 345 -0.58 -23.72 -16.71
C ASN A 345 -1.56 -23.43 -15.56
N TRP A 346 -1.38 -22.31 -14.85
CA TRP A 346 -2.24 -21.86 -13.76
C TRP A 346 -2.83 -20.48 -14.06
N PRO A 347 -3.80 -20.38 -14.98
CA PRO A 347 -4.34 -19.10 -15.39
C PRO A 347 -5.01 -18.35 -14.24
N MET A 348 -4.77 -17.05 -14.17
CA MET A 348 -5.42 -16.12 -13.24
C MET A 348 -6.88 -15.87 -13.66
N THR A 349 -7.76 -16.82 -13.37
CA THR A 349 -9.20 -16.75 -13.71
C THR A 349 -9.96 -15.76 -12.81
N PRO A 350 -11.16 -15.30 -13.20
CA PRO A 350 -11.99 -14.46 -12.33
C PRO A 350 -12.24 -15.07 -10.95
N ALA A 351 -12.46 -16.40 -10.86
CA ALA A 351 -12.68 -17.08 -9.59
C ALA A 351 -11.46 -17.03 -8.67
N ILE A 352 -10.25 -17.17 -9.22
CA ILE A 352 -9.01 -17.05 -8.45
C ILE A 352 -8.78 -15.62 -7.99
N ARG A 353 -9.05 -14.61 -8.83
CA ARG A 353 -8.98 -13.19 -8.41
C ARG A 353 -9.93 -12.89 -7.26
N THR A 354 -11.19 -13.34 -7.36
CA THR A 354 -12.15 -13.21 -6.26
C THR A 354 -11.67 -13.92 -4.99
N ALA A 355 -11.05 -15.10 -5.10
CA ALA A 355 -10.49 -15.79 -3.94
C ALA A 355 -9.34 -15.02 -3.29
N ILE A 356 -8.43 -14.45 -4.09
CA ILE A 356 -7.34 -13.60 -3.60
C ILE A 356 -7.90 -12.34 -2.93
N ASP A 357 -8.83 -11.64 -3.59
CA ASP A 357 -9.48 -10.44 -3.05
C ASP A 357 -10.17 -10.74 -1.71
N ASN A 358 -10.90 -11.87 -1.62
CA ASN A 358 -11.54 -12.30 -0.38
C ASN A 358 -10.51 -12.61 0.72
N ALA A 359 -9.36 -13.21 0.39
CA ALA A 359 -8.30 -13.46 1.37
C ALA A 359 -7.71 -12.16 1.91
N TYR A 360 -7.49 -11.16 1.04
CA TYR A 360 -7.06 -9.81 1.45
C TYR A 360 -8.10 -9.13 2.34
N GLN A 361 -9.39 -9.22 1.99
CA GLN A 361 -10.49 -8.70 2.81
C GLN A 361 -10.57 -9.39 4.18
N ALA A 362 -10.38 -10.71 4.25
CA ALA A 362 -10.37 -11.45 5.50
C ALA A 362 -9.19 -11.04 6.40
N ALA A 363 -7.99 -10.86 5.83
CA ALA A 363 -6.84 -10.34 6.55
C ALA A 363 -7.12 -8.94 7.12
N PHE A 364 -7.76 -8.07 6.32
CA PHE A 364 -8.16 -6.74 6.77
C PHE A 364 -9.24 -6.75 7.87
N GLY A 365 -10.25 -7.62 7.77
CA GLY A 365 -11.25 -7.80 8.82
C GLY A 365 -10.64 -8.28 10.14
N THR A 366 -9.61 -9.13 10.06
CA THR A 366 -8.82 -9.54 11.24
C THR A 366 -8.06 -8.37 11.85
N PHE A 367 -7.46 -7.52 11.01
CA PHE A 367 -6.80 -6.30 11.46
C PHE A 367 -7.79 -5.35 12.17
N GLN A 368 -8.96 -5.10 11.59
CA GLN A 368 -10.00 -4.25 12.18
C GLN A 368 -10.43 -4.75 13.56
N THR A 369 -10.66 -6.05 13.70
CA THR A 369 -10.98 -6.68 15.00
C THR A 369 -9.83 -6.50 16.00
N SER A 370 -8.58 -6.65 15.54
CA SER A 370 -7.39 -6.59 16.41
C SER A 370 -7.08 -5.18 16.92
N ILE A 371 -7.51 -4.14 16.20
CA ILE A 371 -7.36 -2.75 16.62
C ILE A 371 -8.55 -2.23 17.44
N ALA A 372 -9.53 -3.07 17.77
CA ALA A 372 -10.59 -2.69 18.70
C ALA A 372 -10.00 -2.33 20.08
N SER A 373 -10.54 -1.29 20.69
CA SER A 373 -10.26 -0.98 22.09
C SER A 373 -10.88 -2.05 22.98
N THR A 374 -10.20 -2.38 24.07
CA THR A 374 -10.68 -3.31 25.08
C THR A 374 -11.74 -2.65 25.97
N ASN A 375 -12.57 -3.46 26.65
CA ASN A 375 -13.56 -2.92 27.59
C ASN A 375 -12.94 -2.02 28.67
N PRO A 376 -11.79 -2.36 29.30
CA PRO A 376 -11.14 -1.46 30.25
C PRO A 376 -10.72 -0.12 29.64
N GLU A 377 -10.23 -0.09 28.39
CA GLU A 377 -9.88 1.17 27.72
C GLU A 377 -11.12 2.01 27.41
N ILE A 378 -12.23 1.39 27.00
CA ILE A 378 -13.51 2.09 26.81
C ILE A 378 -14.04 2.64 28.14
N THR A 379 -14.01 1.85 29.21
CA THR A 379 -14.42 2.29 30.54
C THR A 379 -13.55 3.46 31.02
N GLN A 380 -12.23 3.39 30.84
CA GLN A 380 -11.33 4.47 31.21
C GLN A 380 -11.60 5.74 30.40
N MET A 381 -11.83 5.61 29.09
CA MET A 381 -12.22 6.75 28.24
C MET A 381 -13.52 7.37 28.74
N GLN A 382 -14.55 6.58 29.08
CA GLN A 382 -15.81 7.09 29.64
C GLN A 382 -15.59 7.81 30.99
N THR A 383 -14.75 7.27 31.88
CA THR A 383 -14.37 7.92 33.14
C THR A 383 -13.68 9.26 32.89
N ASN A 384 -12.79 9.33 31.90
CA ASN A 384 -12.09 10.57 31.56
C ASN A 384 -13.05 11.60 30.96
N ILE A 385 -14.01 11.18 30.12
CA ILE A 385 -15.08 12.05 29.62
C ILE A 385 -15.90 12.62 30.80
N ALA A 386 -16.36 11.75 31.72
CA ALA A 386 -17.12 12.17 32.89
C ALA A 386 -16.34 13.21 33.72
N THR A 387 -15.06 12.93 33.99
CA THR A 387 -14.17 13.82 34.73
C THR A 387 -13.96 15.16 34.02
N GLY A 388 -13.66 15.13 32.72
CA GLY A 388 -13.44 16.34 31.92
C GLY A 388 -14.70 17.22 31.80
N LEU A 389 -15.88 16.63 31.94
CA LEU A 389 -17.15 17.36 32.02
C LEU A 389 -17.55 17.74 33.46
N GLY A 390 -16.64 17.65 34.42
CA GLY A 390 -16.90 17.99 35.82
C GLY A 390 -17.91 17.06 36.49
N ASN A 391 -17.99 15.80 36.04
CA ASN A 391 -18.93 14.78 36.50
C ASN A 391 -20.42 15.15 36.33
N VAL A 392 -20.74 16.08 35.42
CA VAL A 392 -22.13 16.39 35.04
C VAL A 392 -22.80 15.19 34.35
N VAL A 393 -22.00 14.33 33.71
CA VAL A 393 -22.42 13.02 33.18
C VAL A 393 -21.57 11.94 33.84
N THR A 394 -22.19 10.85 34.25
CA THR A 394 -21.51 9.70 34.87
C THR A 394 -21.03 8.69 33.82
N GLN A 395 -20.01 7.91 34.18
CA GLN A 395 -19.53 6.80 33.35
C GLN A 395 -20.64 5.80 32.99
N GLY A 396 -21.55 5.49 33.94
CA GLY A 396 -22.71 4.64 33.69
C GLY A 396 -23.71 5.21 32.67
N GLN A 397 -23.94 6.52 32.68
CA GLN A 397 -24.80 7.19 31.69
C GLN A 397 -24.18 7.17 30.28
N LEU A 398 -22.85 7.33 30.18
CA LEU A 398 -22.12 7.21 28.91
C LEU A 398 -22.18 5.78 28.37
N ALA A 399 -21.99 4.77 29.23
CA ALA A 399 -22.10 3.36 28.87
C ALA A 399 -23.51 2.99 28.39
N ALA A 400 -24.56 3.40 29.12
CA ALA A 400 -25.95 3.18 28.73
C ALA A 400 -26.32 3.89 27.41
N SER A 401 -25.61 4.97 27.09
CA SER A 401 -25.74 5.71 25.83
C SER A 401 -25.02 5.06 24.64
N GLY A 402 -24.19 4.04 24.92
CA GLY A 402 -23.39 3.29 23.95
C GLY A 402 -22.06 3.95 23.55
N VAL A 403 -21.62 4.98 24.27
CA VAL A 403 -20.36 5.69 24.00
C VAL A 403 -19.18 4.71 24.08
N GLY A 404 -18.36 4.65 23.04
CA GLY A 404 -17.26 3.69 22.95
C GLY A 404 -17.57 2.42 22.16
N SER A 405 -18.76 2.31 21.56
CA SER A 405 -19.14 1.20 20.69
C SER A 405 -19.85 1.66 19.41
N TYR A 406 -19.77 0.85 18.35
CA TYR A 406 -20.55 1.01 17.12
C TYR A 406 -21.18 -0.34 16.73
N TRP A 407 -22.13 -0.32 15.80
CA TRP A 407 -22.72 -1.52 15.24
C TRP A 407 -21.97 -1.89 13.96
N ASP A 408 -21.45 -3.11 13.88
CA ASP A 408 -20.85 -3.62 12.65
C ASP A 408 -21.92 -4.03 11.63
N PHE A 409 -21.47 -4.42 10.43
CA PHE A 409 -22.35 -4.83 9.33
C PHE A 409 -23.17 -6.09 9.62
N ASN A 410 -22.73 -6.91 10.56
CA ASN A 410 -23.42 -8.11 10.98
C ASN A 410 -24.44 -7.80 12.09
N GLY A 411 -24.59 -6.54 12.47
CA GLY A 411 -25.45 -6.11 13.57
C GLY A 411 -24.89 -6.46 14.94
N ASN A 412 -23.58 -6.69 15.07
CA ASN A 412 -22.93 -6.86 16.36
C ASN A 412 -22.44 -5.52 16.89
N GLN A 413 -22.60 -5.31 18.20
CA GLN A 413 -21.98 -4.19 18.87
C GLN A 413 -20.49 -4.48 19.10
N VAL A 414 -19.64 -3.62 18.58
CA VAL A 414 -18.17 -3.73 18.66
C VAL A 414 -17.59 -2.46 19.25
N ASN A 415 -16.48 -2.59 19.97
CA ASN A 415 -15.81 -1.43 20.58
C ASN A 415 -15.19 -0.54 19.51
N TRP A 416 -15.10 0.75 19.81
CA TRP A 416 -14.38 1.72 18.98
C TRP A 416 -12.93 1.28 18.78
N PRO A 417 -12.32 1.58 17.62
CA PRO A 417 -10.92 1.28 17.39
C PRO A 417 -10.01 2.17 18.24
N ILE A 418 -8.81 1.68 18.55
CA ILE A 418 -7.78 2.35 19.38
C ILE A 418 -7.59 3.83 19.00
N PRO A 419 -7.47 4.22 17.71
CA PRO A 419 -7.38 5.63 17.30
C PRO A 419 -8.52 6.51 17.82
N GLN A 420 -9.76 6.07 17.67
CA GLN A 420 -10.94 6.85 18.04
C GLN A 420 -11.05 6.99 19.55
N THR A 421 -10.78 5.91 20.29
CA THR A 421 -10.69 5.93 21.76
C THR A 421 -9.59 6.87 22.23
N GLY A 422 -8.40 6.79 21.61
CA GLY A 422 -7.25 7.62 21.95
C GLY A 422 -7.51 9.12 21.78
N ALA A 423 -8.09 9.54 20.66
CA ALA A 423 -8.42 10.95 20.44
C ALA A 423 -9.53 11.46 21.35
N THR A 424 -10.56 10.64 21.61
CA THR A 424 -11.61 11.00 22.57
C THR A 424 -11.02 11.18 23.96
N ASN A 425 -10.11 10.29 24.34
CA ASN A 425 -9.41 10.37 25.62
C ASN A 425 -8.52 11.62 25.73
N PHE A 426 -7.78 11.95 24.67
CA PHE A 426 -6.98 13.17 24.60
C PHE A 426 -7.83 14.43 24.81
N VAL A 427 -8.99 14.53 24.14
CA VAL A 427 -9.92 15.66 24.32
C VAL A 427 -10.47 15.69 25.74
N ALA A 428 -10.82 14.54 26.31
CA ALA A 428 -11.30 14.45 27.69
C ALA A 428 -10.24 14.90 28.71
N SER A 429 -8.97 14.53 28.51
CA SER A 429 -7.85 14.99 29.33
C SER A 429 -7.63 16.49 29.20
N ALA A 430 -7.74 17.05 27.99
CA ALA A 430 -7.65 18.49 27.79
C ALA A 430 -8.74 19.23 28.56
N LEU A 431 -9.99 18.76 28.49
CA LEU A 431 -11.11 19.33 29.27
C LEU A 431 -10.87 19.26 30.78
N ALA A 432 -10.37 18.12 31.29
CA ALA A 432 -10.06 17.95 32.71
C ALA A 432 -8.97 18.92 33.20
N ALA A 433 -8.06 19.34 32.30
CA ALA A 433 -7.04 20.34 32.58
C ALA A 433 -7.51 21.79 32.35
N GLY A 434 -8.78 22.03 32.06
CA GLY A 434 -9.34 23.37 31.78
C GLY A 434 -9.22 23.81 30.32
N GLY A 435 -8.73 22.93 29.44
CA GLY A 435 -8.66 23.13 28.00
C GLY A 435 -9.97 22.89 27.26
N SER A 436 -9.88 22.87 25.93
CA SER A 436 -11.04 22.63 25.06
C SER A 436 -10.60 22.17 23.67
N LEU A 437 -11.48 21.47 22.98
CA LEU A 437 -11.44 21.30 21.52
C LEU A 437 -12.49 22.20 20.87
N SER A 438 -12.10 22.91 19.81
CA SER A 438 -13.00 23.63 18.93
C SER A 438 -12.75 23.26 17.47
N TYR A 439 -13.79 23.38 16.65
CA TYR A 439 -13.71 23.07 15.23
C TYR A 439 -14.66 23.96 14.44
N SER A 440 -14.13 24.64 13.43
CA SER A 440 -14.92 25.38 12.45
C SER A 440 -15.33 24.43 11.32
N ARG A 441 -16.63 24.20 11.16
CA ARG A 441 -17.17 23.27 10.15
C ARG A 441 -16.70 23.65 8.75
N SER A 442 -16.37 22.63 7.97
CA SER A 442 -15.99 22.77 6.57
C SER A 442 -17.16 23.27 5.72
N SER A 443 -16.85 23.99 4.65
CA SER A 443 -17.84 24.44 3.65
C SER A 443 -17.97 23.47 2.46
N ILE A 444 -17.30 22.31 2.48
CA ILE A 444 -17.41 21.31 1.40
C ILE A 444 -18.90 20.95 1.21
N PRO A 445 -19.46 21.04 0.00
CA PRO A 445 -20.84 20.64 -0.26
C PRO A 445 -21.08 19.19 0.15
N ILE A 446 -22.24 18.86 0.71
CA ILE A 446 -22.60 17.47 1.04
C ILE A 446 -22.92 16.72 -0.27
N PRO A 447 -22.17 15.67 -0.63
CA PRO A 447 -22.45 14.83 -1.79
C PRO A 447 -23.87 14.23 -1.78
N ALA A 448 -24.49 14.13 -2.94
CA ALA A 448 -25.86 13.60 -3.07
C ALA A 448 -26.00 12.12 -2.64
N ASN A 449 -24.90 11.35 -2.65
CA ASN A 449 -24.83 9.97 -2.21
C ASN A 449 -24.74 9.81 -0.68
N LEU A 450 -24.51 10.90 0.07
CA LEU A 450 -24.59 10.91 1.54
C LEU A 450 -26.05 11.06 2.00
N ILE A 451 -26.87 10.05 1.68
CA ILE A 451 -28.32 10.09 1.86
C ILE A 451 -28.76 10.09 3.33
N TRP A 452 -27.86 9.82 4.27
CA TRP A 452 -28.12 9.86 5.71
C TRP A 452 -27.74 11.21 6.37
N MET A 453 -27.15 12.14 5.60
CA MET A 453 -26.74 13.45 6.11
C MET A 453 -27.80 14.51 5.86
N GLY A 454 -28.69 14.70 6.84
CA GLY A 454 -29.77 15.67 6.75
C GLY A 454 -30.88 15.39 7.74
N SER A 455 -32.03 16.01 7.47
CA SER A 455 -33.24 15.85 8.27
C SER A 455 -34.46 15.61 7.39
N CYS A 456 -35.40 14.83 7.93
CA CYS A 456 -36.69 14.59 7.30
C CYS A 456 -37.77 15.44 7.95
N ALA A 457 -38.56 16.16 7.14
CA ALA A 457 -39.74 16.89 7.59
C ALA A 457 -41.02 16.26 7.03
N GLY A 458 -42.04 16.05 7.86
CA GLY A 458 -43.41 15.74 7.43
C GLY A 458 -43.69 14.32 6.94
N GLY A 459 -42.78 13.35 7.12
CA GLY A 459 -43.02 11.96 6.69
C GLY A 459 -43.93 11.17 7.64
N ALA A 460 -44.87 10.41 7.09
CA ALA A 460 -45.70 9.45 7.81
C ALA A 460 -44.90 8.17 8.07
N GLY A 461 -44.68 7.79 9.33
CA GLY A 461 -43.99 6.54 9.69
C GLY A 461 -42.86 6.65 10.72
N GLY A 462 -42.57 7.86 11.23
CA GLY A 462 -41.62 8.08 12.33
C GLY A 462 -40.33 8.76 11.90
N PRO A 463 -39.30 8.80 12.77
CA PRO A 463 -38.03 9.41 12.44
C PRO A 463 -37.33 8.59 11.34
N PHE A 464 -37.21 9.18 10.15
CA PHE A 464 -36.44 8.61 9.04
C PHE A 464 -34.98 9.06 9.14
N PHE A 465 -34.05 8.11 8.97
CA PHE A 465 -32.60 8.34 9.11
C PHE A 465 -31.89 8.45 7.76
N ASP A 466 -32.62 8.27 6.66
CA ASP A 466 -32.10 8.41 5.31
C ASP A 466 -33.15 9.04 4.38
N LYS A 467 -32.65 9.67 3.31
CA LYS A 467 -33.44 10.34 2.29
C LYS A 467 -34.50 9.44 1.65
N ASN A 468 -34.15 8.20 1.32
CA ASN A 468 -35.05 7.32 0.58
C ASN A 468 -36.24 6.91 1.45
N SER A 469 -35.98 6.53 2.71
CA SER A 469 -37.04 6.22 3.67
C SER A 469 -37.91 7.45 3.97
N CYS A 470 -37.29 8.62 4.12
CA CYS A 470 -38.00 9.88 4.32
C CYS A 470 -38.99 10.19 3.18
N GLN A 471 -38.49 10.14 1.95
CA GLN A 471 -39.29 10.45 0.76
C GLN A 471 -40.33 9.37 0.49
N GLY A 472 -40.01 8.09 0.77
CA GLY A 472 -40.95 6.97 0.70
C GLY A 472 -42.10 7.10 1.71
N GLY A 473 -41.86 7.73 2.86
CA GLY A 473 -42.89 8.10 3.83
C GLY A 473 -43.65 9.40 3.51
N GLY A 474 -43.46 9.99 2.32
CA GLY A 474 -44.08 11.27 1.93
C GLY A 474 -43.44 12.51 2.55
N GLY A 475 -42.28 12.38 3.20
CA GLY A 475 -41.54 13.48 3.80
C GLY A 475 -40.61 14.22 2.83
N VAL A 476 -40.13 15.39 3.25
CA VAL A 476 -39.14 16.20 2.53
C VAL A 476 -37.78 16.07 3.22
N TRP A 477 -36.79 15.59 2.49
CA TRP A 477 -35.41 15.50 2.97
C TRP A 477 -34.64 16.80 2.70
N THR A 478 -34.01 17.36 3.74
CA THR A 478 -33.11 18.51 3.63
C THR A 478 -31.70 18.08 4.00
N ALA A 479 -30.78 18.10 3.03
CA ALA A 479 -29.37 17.80 3.29
C ALA A 479 -28.76 18.86 4.21
N ALA A 480 -28.18 18.42 5.33
CA ALA A 480 -27.61 19.32 6.34
C ALA A 480 -26.56 18.58 7.18
N ARG A 481 -25.59 19.32 7.69
CA ARG A 481 -24.66 18.84 8.72
C ARG A 481 -25.39 18.71 10.05
N SER A 482 -24.94 17.76 10.86
CA SER A 482 -25.46 17.54 12.20
C SER A 482 -25.08 18.70 13.14
N THR A 483 -26.01 19.11 14.00
CA THR A 483 -25.81 20.17 15.00
C THR A 483 -25.49 19.62 16.41
N PHE A 484 -25.49 18.29 16.57
CA PHE A 484 -25.18 17.56 17.80
C PHE A 484 -25.79 18.17 19.09
N PRO A 485 -27.11 18.43 19.14
CA PRO A 485 -27.74 19.04 20.30
C PRO A 485 -27.57 18.17 21.55
N GLY A 486 -27.22 18.79 22.68
CA GLY A 486 -26.98 18.10 23.94
C GLY A 486 -25.63 17.36 24.04
N VAL A 487 -24.78 17.44 23.01
CA VAL A 487 -23.39 16.97 23.08
C VAL A 487 -22.52 18.14 23.53
N PRO A 488 -21.61 17.96 24.51
CA PRO A 488 -20.69 19.02 24.93
C PRO A 488 -19.84 19.52 23.77
N THR A 489 -19.57 20.83 23.72
CA THR A 489 -18.97 21.52 22.57
C THR A 489 -17.71 20.84 22.02
N SER A 490 -16.80 20.39 22.88
CA SER A 490 -15.56 19.73 22.45
C SER A 490 -15.79 18.34 21.85
N PHE A 491 -16.78 17.58 22.31
CA PHE A 491 -17.14 16.31 21.69
C PHE A 491 -17.99 16.51 20.43
N ALA A 492 -18.81 17.56 20.38
CA ALA A 492 -19.51 17.98 19.16
C ALA A 492 -18.52 18.42 18.07
N ALA A 493 -17.43 19.09 18.45
CA ALA A 493 -16.33 19.41 17.55
C ALA A 493 -15.67 18.14 16.98
N LEU A 494 -15.39 17.14 17.82
CA LEU A 494 -14.81 15.86 17.38
C LEU A 494 -15.73 15.11 16.40
N GLN A 495 -17.03 15.05 16.69
CA GLN A 495 -18.03 14.47 15.78
C GLN A 495 -18.15 15.27 14.48
N GLY A 496 -18.02 16.60 14.54
CA GLY A 496 -18.03 17.45 13.36
C GLY A 496 -16.82 17.26 12.45
N ILE A 497 -15.63 17.01 13.03
CA ILE A 497 -14.43 16.63 12.26
C ILE A 497 -14.67 15.32 11.52
N GLN A 498 -15.21 14.30 12.20
CA GLN A 498 -15.52 13.01 11.60
C GLN A 498 -16.52 13.13 10.45
N GLU A 499 -17.59 13.90 10.64
CA GLU A 499 -18.62 14.15 9.63
C GLU A 499 -18.04 14.88 8.40
N ASP A 500 -17.19 15.88 8.59
CA ASP A 500 -16.57 16.59 7.46
C ASP A 500 -15.49 15.77 6.74
N LEU A 501 -14.79 14.87 7.43
CA LEU A 501 -13.91 13.88 6.80
C LEU A 501 -14.71 12.91 5.93
N GLN A 502 -15.86 12.43 6.41
CA GLN A 502 -16.75 11.58 5.62
C GLN A 502 -17.25 12.33 4.38
N ILE A 503 -17.66 13.59 4.50
CA ILE A 503 -18.02 14.44 3.35
C ILE A 503 -16.86 14.53 2.35
N ALA A 504 -15.64 14.81 2.81
CA ALA A 504 -14.48 14.93 1.94
C ALA A 504 -14.20 13.61 1.19
N GLU A 505 -14.33 12.47 1.89
CA GLU A 505 -14.13 11.15 1.31
C GLU A 505 -15.22 10.76 0.31
N PHE A 506 -16.49 11.01 0.62
CA PHE A 506 -17.59 10.74 -0.32
C PHE A 506 -17.59 11.70 -1.52
N THR A 507 -17.06 12.91 -1.35
CA THR A 507 -16.82 13.84 -2.47
C THR A 507 -15.77 13.25 -3.42
N ARG A 508 -14.69 12.68 -2.87
CA ARG A 508 -13.69 11.94 -3.66
C ARG A 508 -14.34 10.76 -4.39
N PHE A 509 -15.13 9.94 -3.69
CA PHE A 509 -15.77 8.77 -4.28
C PHE A 509 -16.85 9.10 -5.31
N GLY A 510 -17.51 10.26 -5.21
CA GLY A 510 -18.53 10.70 -6.18
C GLY A 510 -18.01 10.84 -7.61
N VAL A 511 -16.69 10.90 -7.80
CA VAL A 511 -16.05 10.96 -9.12
C VAL A 511 -15.92 9.57 -9.77
N TYR A 512 -15.95 8.49 -8.99
CA TYR A 512 -15.75 7.13 -9.51
C TYR A 512 -17.05 6.54 -10.01
N THR A 513 -17.41 6.87 -11.26
CA THR A 513 -18.63 6.39 -11.94
C THR A 513 -18.36 5.21 -12.87
N GLY A 514 -17.10 4.80 -13.02
CA GLY A 514 -16.63 3.78 -13.96
C GLY A 514 -16.34 4.33 -15.36
N THR A 515 -16.53 5.64 -15.57
CA THR A 515 -16.32 6.35 -16.84
C THR A 515 -15.44 7.58 -16.70
N GLU A 516 -14.94 7.84 -15.50
CA GLU A 516 -14.16 9.04 -15.22
C GLU A 516 -12.77 9.01 -15.85
N THR A 517 -12.29 10.19 -16.24
CA THR A 517 -10.95 10.38 -16.79
C THR A 517 -9.90 10.36 -15.69
N ALA A 518 -8.66 10.07 -16.07
CA ALA A 518 -7.48 10.17 -15.22
C ALA A 518 -7.37 11.53 -14.52
N ALA A 519 -7.57 12.61 -15.29
CA ALA A 519 -7.54 13.98 -14.78
C ALA A 519 -8.59 14.22 -13.69
N GLN A 520 -9.80 13.67 -13.86
CA GLN A 520 -10.86 13.75 -12.85
C GLN A 520 -10.49 12.98 -11.58
N ARG A 521 -9.93 11.76 -11.69
CA ARG A 521 -9.46 10.99 -10.53
C ARG A 521 -8.35 11.73 -9.77
N ASN A 522 -7.36 12.28 -10.48
CA ASN A 522 -6.27 13.00 -9.83
C ASN A 522 -6.77 14.28 -9.14
N ALA A 523 -7.62 15.05 -9.81
CA ALA A 523 -8.26 16.22 -9.22
C ALA A 523 -9.05 15.87 -7.95
N ALA A 524 -9.78 14.75 -7.94
CA ALA A 524 -10.52 14.27 -6.77
C ALA A 524 -9.60 13.93 -5.58
N LYS A 525 -8.43 13.32 -5.83
CA LYS A 525 -7.44 13.00 -4.79
C LYS A 525 -6.76 14.23 -4.24
N ILE A 526 -6.37 15.17 -5.10
CA ILE A 526 -5.80 16.46 -4.69
C ILE A 526 -6.84 17.22 -3.86
N ALA A 527 -8.09 17.28 -4.33
CA ALA A 527 -9.19 17.90 -3.59
C ALA A 527 -9.38 17.24 -2.21
N PHE A 528 -9.32 15.91 -2.10
CA PHE A 528 -9.38 15.22 -0.82
C PHE A 528 -8.23 15.62 0.12
N LYS A 529 -6.98 15.63 -0.36
CA LYS A 529 -5.82 16.06 0.44
C LYS A 529 -5.98 17.51 0.92
N THR A 530 -6.37 18.41 0.02
CA THR A 530 -6.66 19.82 0.35
C THR A 530 -7.78 19.94 1.39
N ASN A 531 -8.85 19.17 1.22
CA ASN A 531 -9.98 19.14 2.17
C ASN A 531 -9.53 18.66 3.55
N VAL A 532 -8.73 17.59 3.63
CA VAL A 532 -8.17 17.10 4.91
C VAL A 532 -7.25 18.16 5.54
N ALA A 533 -6.40 18.83 4.75
CA ALA A 533 -5.54 19.90 5.24
C ALA A 533 -6.37 21.09 5.79
N ASN A 534 -7.45 21.47 5.09
CA ASN A 534 -8.36 22.50 5.54
C ASN A 534 -9.08 22.11 6.85
N ILE A 535 -9.53 20.85 6.97
CA ILE A 535 -10.13 20.33 8.20
C ILE A 535 -9.12 20.42 9.37
N ILE A 536 -7.86 20.04 9.15
CA ILE A 536 -6.78 20.17 10.15
C ILE A 536 -6.57 21.64 10.56
N ALA A 537 -6.54 22.56 9.59
CA ALA A 537 -6.36 23.99 9.86
C ALA A 537 -7.52 24.58 10.67
N SER A 538 -8.74 24.08 10.48
CA SER A 538 -9.94 24.47 11.22
C SER A 538 -10.04 23.92 12.65
N VAL A 539 -9.11 23.04 13.06
CA VAL A 539 -9.04 22.56 14.45
C VAL A 539 -8.40 23.64 15.33
N GLY A 540 -9.08 23.98 16.42
CA GLY A 540 -8.61 24.90 17.45
C GLY A 540 -8.76 24.32 18.85
N GLY A 541 -8.45 25.13 19.86
CA GLY A 541 -8.54 24.74 21.26
C GLY A 541 -7.20 24.73 21.99
N THR A 542 -7.24 24.30 23.24
CA THR A 542 -6.11 24.32 24.17
C THR A 542 -6.04 23.03 24.98
N THR A 543 -4.84 22.62 25.39
CA THR A 543 -4.64 21.45 26.25
C THR A 543 -5.00 21.71 27.71
N ASP A 544 -4.89 22.96 28.18
CA ASP A 544 -4.98 23.32 29.61
C ASP A 544 -5.68 24.67 29.85
N GLY A 545 -6.37 25.20 28.84
CA GLY A 545 -7.00 26.51 28.86
C GLY A 545 -6.13 27.61 28.26
N THR A 546 -4.81 27.40 28.16
CA THR A 546 -3.85 28.43 27.71
C THR A 546 -2.95 27.97 26.55
N THR A 547 -2.51 26.72 26.56
CA THR A 547 -1.58 26.16 25.58
C THR A 547 -2.35 25.67 24.36
N ALA A 548 -2.18 26.34 23.22
CA ALA A 548 -2.84 25.95 21.96
C ALA A 548 -2.37 24.57 21.47
N PHE A 549 -3.26 23.81 20.82
CA PHE A 549 -2.87 22.57 20.17
C PHE A 549 -1.81 22.82 19.09
N THR A 550 -0.74 22.02 19.13
CA THR A 550 0.30 22.01 18.10
C THR A 550 -0.25 21.48 16.77
N THR A 551 0.42 21.81 15.66
CA THR A 551 0.08 21.26 14.34
C THR A 551 0.06 19.73 14.33
N ALA A 552 0.99 19.08 15.05
CA ALA A 552 1.04 17.64 15.18
C ALA A 552 -0.20 17.09 15.90
N GLN A 553 -0.62 17.71 17.01
CA GLN A 553 -1.84 17.31 17.73
C GLN A 553 -3.10 17.51 16.89
N LYS A 554 -3.24 18.66 16.21
CA LYS A 554 -4.37 18.91 15.31
C LYS A 554 -4.47 17.86 14.22
N ARG A 555 -3.35 17.55 13.56
CA ARG A 555 -3.26 16.47 12.58
C ARG A 555 -3.65 15.14 13.22
N ALA A 556 -3.11 14.81 14.39
CA ALA A 556 -3.39 13.55 15.05
C ALA A 556 -4.88 13.37 15.39
N ILE A 557 -5.56 14.43 15.87
CA ILE A 557 -7.00 14.42 16.16
C ILE A 557 -7.82 14.16 14.89
N VAL A 558 -7.48 14.80 13.76
CA VAL A 558 -8.21 14.60 12.51
C VAL A 558 -7.98 13.19 11.97
N LEU A 559 -6.73 12.75 11.94
CA LEU A 559 -6.38 11.44 11.36
C LEU A 559 -6.94 10.26 12.15
N SER A 560 -7.17 10.42 13.45
CA SER A 560 -7.78 9.38 14.27
C SER A 560 -9.27 9.19 13.99
N GLN A 561 -9.93 10.21 13.42
CA GLN A 561 -11.32 10.15 12.99
C GLN A 561 -11.46 9.60 11.56
N GLN A 562 -10.35 9.52 10.83
CA GLN A 562 -10.33 8.88 9.51
C GLN A 562 -10.38 7.37 9.70
N GLN A 563 -11.25 6.69 8.96
CA GLN A 563 -11.22 5.24 8.90
C GLN A 563 -9.87 4.78 8.33
N PRO A 564 -9.29 3.69 8.87
CA PRO A 564 -8.12 3.09 8.25
C PRO A 564 -8.49 2.67 6.82
N SER A 565 -8.04 3.43 5.82
CA SER A 565 -8.14 3.06 4.41
C SER A 565 -6.79 2.58 3.92
N ILE A 566 -6.77 1.39 3.33
CA ILE A 566 -5.60 0.85 2.63
C ILE A 566 -5.53 1.41 1.18
N ARG A 567 -6.62 2.03 0.70
CA ARG A 567 -6.72 2.64 -0.64
C ARG A 567 -6.70 4.16 -0.61
#